data_AF-A0A3A1Y7P7-F1
#
_entry.id   AF-A0A3A1Y7P7-F1
#
_cell.length_a   1.000
_cell.length_b   1.000
_cell.length_c   1.000
_cell.angle_alpha   90.00
_cell.angle_beta   90.00
_cell.angle_gamma   90.00
#
_symmetry.space_group_name_H-M   'P 1'
#
loop_
_entity.id
_entity.type
_entity.pdbx_description
1 polymer ?
#
loop_
_entity_poly.entity_id
_entity_poly.type
_entity_poly.pdbx_seq_one_letter_code
_entity_poly.pdbx_strand_id
1 'polypeptide(L)'
;MKLRTFLPAVLAATTFIFGNAQARVWFHYSTVEQNIMLQTWQLNQSLGQYAGKELPIGEFFTLVSHIPYLNDVTVSRKDDTLQSQVNLKVLTDFKNKYCSEDKDIISHGCLNVLVALQIRELLAQNDFAQYYDFPNVYRQAQAKKEQKTLNLFRGLEVGTFADFYITQADLNRLPIAQFLQQNYKLTLVPNPNAKAPTASE
;
A
#
# COMPACT_ATOMS: atom_id res chain seq x y z
N MET A 1 53.46 56.69 40.21
CA MET A 1 53.90 56.46 38.82
C MET A 1 53.37 55.10 38.37
N LYS A 2 52.53 55.11 37.32
CA LYS A 2 52.07 53.98 36.46
C LYS A 2 51.39 52.74 37.08
N LEU A 3 50.05 52.80 37.05
CA LEU A 3 49.06 51.91 36.39
C LEU A 3 49.42 50.45 36.00
N ARG A 4 48.39 49.58 36.13
CA ARG A 4 48.08 48.26 35.50
C ARG A 4 48.39 47.05 36.42
N THR A 5 47.54 46.06 36.65
CA THR A 5 46.36 45.57 35.90
C THR A 5 45.52 44.60 36.75
N PHE A 6 44.21 44.64 36.51
CA PHE A 6 43.09 43.71 36.74
C PHE A 6 43.35 42.24 37.14
N LEU A 7 42.71 41.84 38.25
CA LEU A 7 41.68 40.79 38.49
C LEU A 7 41.56 39.53 37.56
N PRO A 8 40.88 38.46 38.05
CA PRO A 8 41.35 37.10 38.30
C PRO A 8 41.00 36.11 37.18
N ALA A 9 41.69 34.96 37.12
CA ALA A 9 41.27 33.83 36.30
C ALA A 9 40.98 32.62 37.19
N VAL A 10 39.75 32.55 37.69
CA VAL A 10 39.14 31.28 38.09
C VAL A 10 38.88 30.53 36.78
N LEU A 11 39.64 29.47 36.51
CA LEU A 11 39.30 28.51 35.47
C LEU A 11 38.03 27.77 35.89
N ALA A 12 36.88 28.27 35.46
CA ALA A 12 35.69 27.45 35.35
C ALA A 12 35.89 26.53 34.13
N ALA A 13 36.18 25.27 34.38
CA ALA A 13 36.11 24.23 33.38
C ALA A 13 34.65 24.08 32.92
N THR A 14 34.28 24.78 31.87
CA THR A 14 33.04 24.48 31.14
C THR A 14 33.29 23.25 30.29
N THR A 15 32.83 22.10 30.79
CA THR A 15 32.57 20.92 29.98
C THR A 15 31.57 21.32 28.88
N PHE A 16 32.08 21.54 27.67
CA PHE A 16 31.25 21.60 26.48
C PHE A 16 30.73 20.18 26.22
N ILE A 17 29.59 19.85 26.83
CA ILE A 17 28.72 18.82 26.30
C ILE A 17 28.19 19.40 24.99
N PHE A 18 28.83 19.06 23.88
CA PHE A 18 28.21 19.14 22.57
C PHE A 18 27.03 18.16 22.60
N GLY A 19 25.89 18.61 23.14
CA GLY A 19 24.63 18.00 22.84
C GLY A 19 24.51 18.06 21.33
N ASN A 20 24.65 16.92 20.66
CA ASN A 20 24.27 16.78 19.28
C ASN A 20 22.82 17.23 19.22
N ALA A 21 22.60 18.49 18.83
CA ALA A 21 21.31 18.97 18.40
C ALA A 21 21.03 18.16 17.14
N GLN A 22 20.48 16.95 17.33
CA GLN A 22 19.68 16.32 16.31
C GLN A 22 18.56 17.32 16.08
N ALA A 23 18.74 18.18 15.08
CA ALA A 23 17.67 18.93 14.51
C ALA A 23 16.63 17.87 14.12
N ARG A 24 15.63 17.66 14.99
CA ARG A 24 14.43 16.96 14.62
C ARG A 24 13.84 17.82 13.52
N VAL A 25 14.11 17.47 12.27
CA VAL A 25 13.43 18.05 11.13
C VAL A 25 11.98 17.60 11.28
N TRP A 26 11.18 18.45 11.91
CA TRP A 26 9.74 18.26 12.01
C TRP A 26 9.16 18.53 10.64
N PHE A 27 9.04 17.48 9.84
CA PHE A 27 8.22 17.56 8.64
C PHE A 27 6.77 17.71 9.08
N HIS A 28 6.16 18.88 8.83
CA HIS A 28 4.73 19.09 9.06
C HIS A 28 3.92 18.39 7.99
N TYR A 29 3.71 17.08 8.17
CA TYR A 29 2.74 16.32 7.39
C TYR A 29 1.35 16.47 8.02
N SER A 30 0.34 16.67 7.18
CA SER A 30 -1.06 16.50 7.56
C SER A 30 -1.32 15.05 8.02
N THR A 31 -2.39 14.82 8.78
CA THR A 31 -2.81 13.48 9.20
C THR A 31 -3.00 12.54 8.01
N VAL A 32 -3.50 13.05 6.88
CA VAL A 32 -3.68 12.28 5.64
C VAL A 32 -2.32 11.83 5.09
N GLU A 33 -1.35 12.73 5.00
CA GLU A 33 0.00 12.42 4.49
C GLU A 33 0.73 11.42 5.40
N GLN A 34 0.60 11.54 6.72
CA GLN A 34 1.15 10.58 7.68
C GLN A 34 0.53 9.18 7.50
N ASN A 35 -0.80 9.12 7.29
CA ASN A 35 -1.49 7.85 7.08
C ASN A 35 -1.11 7.19 5.75
N ILE A 36 -0.92 7.96 4.67
CA ILE A 36 -0.43 7.44 3.38
C ILE A 36 0.94 6.78 3.57
N MET A 37 1.89 7.48 4.20
CA MET A 37 3.22 6.93 4.45
C MET A 37 3.17 5.67 5.32
N LEU A 38 2.40 5.71 6.42
CA LEU A 38 2.29 4.58 7.33
C LEU A 38 1.70 3.34 6.64
N GLN A 39 0.58 3.49 5.94
CA GLN A 39 -0.11 2.35 5.32
C GLN A 39 0.71 1.76 4.15
N THR A 40 1.34 2.61 3.33
CA THR A 40 2.20 2.13 2.24
C THR A 40 3.49 1.47 2.76
N TRP A 41 4.05 1.98 3.85
CA TRP A 41 5.14 1.30 4.55
C TRP A 41 4.69 -0.05 5.12
N GLN A 42 3.53 -0.13 5.77
CA GLN A 42 2.97 -1.38 6.29
C GLN A 42 2.80 -2.43 5.20
N LEU A 43 2.27 -2.05 4.02
CA LEU A 43 2.19 -2.97 2.88
C LEU A 43 3.57 -3.50 2.47
N ASN A 44 4.56 -2.60 2.36
CA ASN A 44 5.93 -2.98 2.01
C ASN A 44 6.54 -3.94 3.04
N GLN A 45 6.32 -3.69 4.33
CA GLN A 45 6.78 -4.60 5.39
C GLN A 45 6.08 -5.95 5.32
N SER A 46 4.76 -5.97 5.14
CA SER A 46 4.00 -7.21 4.99
C SER A 46 4.51 -8.03 3.81
N LEU A 47 4.72 -7.42 2.64
CA LEU A 47 5.28 -8.12 1.48
C LEU A 47 6.72 -8.59 1.73
N GLY A 48 7.54 -7.78 2.40
CA GLY A 48 8.90 -8.14 2.78
C GLY A 48 9.01 -9.36 3.71
N GLN A 49 8.00 -9.64 4.53
CA GLN A 49 7.96 -10.84 5.38
C GLN A 49 7.84 -12.15 4.58
N TYR A 50 7.39 -12.07 3.32
CA TYR A 50 7.30 -13.19 2.38
C TYR A 50 8.48 -13.22 1.40
N ALA A 51 9.56 -12.47 1.65
CA ALA A 51 10.73 -12.52 0.80
C ALA A 51 11.32 -13.94 0.76
N GLY A 52 11.49 -14.49 -0.46
CA GLY A 52 11.94 -15.86 -0.69
C GLY A 52 10.92 -16.94 -0.37
N LYS A 53 9.65 -16.58 -0.13
CA LYS A 53 8.56 -17.51 0.21
C LYS A 53 7.47 -17.50 -0.86
N GLU A 54 6.63 -18.53 -0.81
CA GLU A 54 5.38 -18.58 -1.55
C GLU A 54 4.29 -17.78 -0.82
N LEU A 55 3.45 -17.08 -1.58
CA LEU A 55 2.29 -16.36 -1.08
C LEU A 55 1.06 -16.70 -1.94
N PRO A 56 0.01 -17.32 -1.38
CA PRO A 56 -1.24 -17.53 -2.09
C PRO A 56 -1.85 -16.21 -2.58
N ILE A 57 -2.35 -16.18 -3.82
CA ILE A 57 -2.90 -14.95 -4.42
C ILE A 57 -4.05 -14.33 -3.60
N GLY A 58 -4.88 -15.13 -2.94
CA GLY A 58 -5.95 -14.63 -2.07
C GLY A 58 -5.43 -13.95 -0.80
N GLU A 59 -4.30 -14.43 -0.28
CA GLU A 59 -3.62 -13.81 0.87
C GLU A 59 -2.94 -12.50 0.44
N PHE A 60 -2.33 -12.47 -0.74
CA PHE A 60 -1.84 -11.23 -1.35
C PHE A 60 -2.96 -10.18 -1.49
N PHE A 61 -4.11 -10.55 -2.05
CA PHE A 61 -5.27 -9.66 -2.12
C PHE A 61 -5.71 -9.16 -0.74
N THR A 62 -5.68 -10.04 0.27
CA THR A 62 -5.98 -9.67 1.66
C THR A 62 -5.02 -8.60 2.17
N LEU A 63 -3.69 -8.75 1.96
CA LEU A 63 -2.68 -7.77 2.34
C LEU A 63 -2.94 -6.40 1.69
N VAL A 64 -3.17 -6.37 0.38
CA VAL A 64 -3.44 -5.11 -0.33
C VAL A 64 -4.75 -4.48 0.16
N SER A 65 -5.77 -5.29 0.47
CA SER A 65 -7.09 -4.80 0.89
C SER A 65 -7.09 -4.04 2.22
N HIS A 66 -6.06 -4.24 3.06
CA HIS A 66 -5.89 -3.53 4.33
C HIS A 66 -5.37 -2.10 4.17
N ILE A 67 -5.14 -1.64 2.94
CA ILE A 67 -4.62 -0.32 2.64
C ILE A 67 -5.76 0.55 2.08
N PRO A 68 -6.52 1.28 2.91
CA PRO A 68 -7.68 2.08 2.48
C PRO A 68 -7.46 2.93 1.25
N TYR A 69 -6.32 3.64 1.16
CA TYR A 69 -6.08 4.56 0.05
C TYR A 69 -5.78 3.88 -1.29
N LEU A 70 -5.42 2.59 -1.30
CA LEU A 70 -5.35 1.80 -2.54
C LEU A 70 -6.70 1.21 -2.95
N ASN A 71 -7.67 1.28 -2.05
CA ASN A 71 -8.94 0.57 -2.13
C ASN A 71 -10.15 1.51 -2.07
N ASP A 72 -9.94 2.79 -2.39
CA ASP A 72 -11.02 3.71 -2.71
C ASP A 72 -11.57 3.34 -4.09
N VAL A 73 -12.52 2.39 -4.09
CA VAL A 73 -13.10 1.80 -5.29
C VAL A 73 -14.60 2.01 -5.25
N THR A 74 -15.13 2.60 -6.31
CA THR A 74 -16.58 2.68 -6.53
C THR A 74 -17.01 1.60 -7.51
N VAL A 75 -18.14 0.95 -7.24
CA VAL A 75 -18.76 0.01 -8.17
C VAL A 75 -20.06 0.61 -8.69
N SER A 76 -20.32 0.42 -9.97
CA SER A 76 -21.57 0.80 -10.64
C SER A 76 -22.08 -0.36 -11.47
N ARG A 77 -23.38 -0.37 -11.75
CA ARG A 77 -24.02 -1.34 -12.63
C ARG A 77 -24.55 -0.62 -13.88
N LYS A 78 -24.18 -1.11 -15.06
CA LYS A 78 -24.69 -0.65 -16.35
C LYS A 78 -25.07 -1.88 -17.19
N ASP A 79 -26.33 -1.95 -17.62
CA ASP A 79 -26.85 -3.01 -18.49
C ASP A 79 -26.44 -4.43 -18.00
N ASP A 80 -26.75 -4.71 -16.73
CA ASP A 80 -26.40 -5.94 -15.98
C ASP A 80 -24.91 -6.23 -15.77
N THR A 81 -24.02 -5.38 -16.28
CA THR A 81 -22.57 -5.50 -16.08
C THR A 81 -22.11 -4.62 -14.93
N LEU A 82 -21.32 -5.18 -14.01
CA LEU A 82 -20.62 -4.41 -12.99
C LEU A 82 -19.36 -3.78 -13.55
N GLN A 83 -19.10 -2.55 -13.13
CA GLN A 83 -17.89 -1.80 -13.45
C GLN A 83 -17.31 -1.23 -12.16
N SER A 84 -16.00 -1.37 -11.96
CA SER A 84 -15.28 -0.69 -10.89
C SER A 84 -14.52 0.52 -11.42
N GLN A 85 -14.43 1.55 -10.59
CA GLN A 85 -13.56 2.69 -10.80
C GLN A 85 -12.71 2.88 -9.55
N VAL A 86 -11.40 2.86 -9.73
CA VAL A 86 -10.42 3.05 -8.66
C VAL A 86 -10.04 4.52 -8.59
N ASN A 87 -10.13 5.12 -7.41
CA ASN A 87 -9.70 6.47 -7.15
C ASN A 87 -8.37 6.48 -6.40
N LEU A 88 -7.28 6.78 -7.11
CA LEU A 88 -5.94 6.89 -6.53
C LEU A 88 -5.49 8.33 -6.29
N LYS A 89 -6.40 9.30 -6.45
CA LYS A 89 -6.06 10.73 -6.42
C LYS A 89 -5.24 11.12 -5.20
N VAL A 90 -5.59 10.59 -4.02
CA VAL A 90 -4.88 10.91 -2.77
C VAL A 90 -3.41 10.45 -2.80
N LEU A 91 -3.11 9.24 -3.29
CA LEU A 91 -1.72 8.80 -3.46
C LEU A 91 -1.02 9.54 -4.58
N THR A 92 -1.71 9.81 -5.70
CA THR A 92 -1.12 10.55 -6.83
C THR A 92 -0.77 11.98 -6.43
N ASP A 93 -1.63 12.67 -5.67
CA ASP A 93 -1.37 14.01 -5.13
C ASP A 93 -0.15 13.98 -4.18
N PHE A 94 -0.08 12.97 -3.30
CA PHE A 94 1.10 12.78 -2.43
C PHE A 94 2.37 12.58 -3.25
N LYS A 95 2.34 11.66 -4.24
CA LYS A 95 3.45 11.40 -5.15
C LYS A 95 3.92 12.69 -5.83
N ASN A 96 3.01 13.44 -6.42
CA ASN A 96 3.34 14.66 -7.17
C ASN A 96 3.92 15.76 -6.25
N LYS A 97 3.47 15.82 -4.99
CA LYS A 97 3.92 16.81 -4.02
C LYS A 97 5.27 16.48 -3.41
N TYR A 98 5.56 15.20 -3.17
CA TYR A 98 6.71 14.78 -2.35
C TYR A 98 7.76 13.97 -3.12
N CYS A 99 7.39 13.21 -4.15
CA CYS A 99 8.27 12.21 -4.78
C CYS A 99 9.02 12.72 -6.00
N SER A 100 9.55 13.95 -5.92
CA SER A 100 10.53 14.47 -6.88
C SER A 100 11.87 13.74 -6.74
N GLU A 101 12.66 13.71 -7.82
CA GLU A 101 13.89 12.91 -7.96
C GLU A 101 15.03 13.24 -6.93
N ASP A 102 14.93 14.35 -6.18
CA ASP A 102 16.07 14.98 -5.49
C ASP A 102 16.17 14.85 -3.94
N LYS A 103 15.42 13.98 -3.23
CA LYS A 103 15.42 14.00 -1.73
C LYS A 103 15.47 12.62 -1.03
N ASP A 104 16.59 12.35 -0.37
CA ASP A 104 17.01 11.04 0.16
C ASP A 104 16.21 10.47 1.36
N ILE A 105 15.62 11.27 2.25
CA ILE A 105 14.73 10.75 3.32
C ILE A 105 13.29 10.57 2.83
N ILE A 106 12.87 11.43 1.89
CA ILE A 106 11.60 11.28 1.18
C ILE A 106 11.68 10.07 0.24
N SER A 107 12.88 9.69 -0.23
CA SER A 107 13.14 8.54 -1.09
C SER A 107 12.52 7.24 -0.59
N HIS A 108 12.62 6.92 0.72
CA HIS A 108 12.01 5.69 1.25
C HIS A 108 10.48 5.76 1.37
N GLY A 109 9.93 6.89 1.84
CA GLY A 109 8.47 7.08 1.89
C GLY A 109 7.85 7.09 0.49
N CYS A 110 8.53 7.72 -0.45
CA CYS A 110 8.17 7.75 -1.86
C CYS A 110 8.31 6.41 -2.54
N LEU A 111 9.35 5.65 -2.27
CA LEU A 111 9.48 4.29 -2.76
C LEU A 111 8.27 3.45 -2.33
N ASN A 112 7.86 3.53 -1.07
CA ASN A 112 6.70 2.78 -0.58
C ASN A 112 5.40 3.20 -1.29
N VAL A 113 5.19 4.50 -1.49
CA VAL A 113 4.02 5.04 -2.21
C VAL A 113 4.03 4.65 -3.68
N LEU A 114 5.19 4.73 -4.35
CA LEU A 114 5.36 4.35 -5.75
C LEU A 114 5.10 2.86 -5.94
N VAL A 115 5.62 2.01 -5.05
CA VAL A 115 5.35 0.57 -5.09
C VAL A 115 3.87 0.28 -4.86
N ALA A 116 3.23 0.95 -3.90
CA ALA A 116 1.81 0.80 -3.63
C ALA A 116 0.94 1.20 -4.86
N LEU A 117 1.27 2.32 -5.51
CA LEU A 117 0.65 2.74 -6.77
C LEU A 117 0.85 1.70 -7.88
N GLN A 118 2.10 1.23 -8.06
CA GLN A 118 2.43 0.24 -9.09
C GLN A 118 1.66 -1.08 -8.88
N ILE A 119 1.57 -1.57 -7.65
CA ILE A 119 0.76 -2.75 -7.32
C ILE A 119 -0.69 -2.54 -7.77
N ARG A 120 -1.25 -1.38 -7.47
CA ARG A 120 -2.66 -1.11 -7.75
C ARG A 120 -2.96 -0.93 -9.24
N GLU A 121 -2.05 -0.28 -9.96
CA GLU A 121 -2.08 -0.17 -11.43
C GLU A 121 -2.02 -1.55 -12.08
N LEU A 122 -1.11 -2.43 -11.63
CA LEU A 122 -1.01 -3.79 -12.16
C LEU A 122 -2.25 -4.63 -11.86
N LEU A 123 -2.89 -4.45 -10.70
CA LEU A 123 -4.18 -5.08 -10.42
C LEU A 123 -5.29 -4.58 -11.38
N ALA A 124 -5.28 -3.30 -11.77
CA ALA A 124 -6.28 -2.75 -12.68
C ALA A 124 -6.12 -3.21 -14.14
N GLN A 125 -4.91 -3.55 -14.57
CA GLN A 125 -4.60 -3.91 -15.97
C GLN A 125 -4.99 -5.34 -16.37
N ASN A 126 -5.37 -6.22 -15.44
CA ASN A 126 -5.47 -7.67 -15.68
C ASN A 126 -6.90 -8.22 -15.50
N ASP A 127 -7.93 -7.43 -15.76
CA ASP A 127 -9.34 -7.81 -15.54
C ASP A 127 -9.63 -8.39 -14.15
N PHE A 128 -8.81 -8.03 -13.14
CA PHE A 128 -8.97 -8.49 -11.76
C PHE A 128 -10.13 -7.82 -11.02
N ALA A 129 -10.84 -6.88 -11.64
CA ALA A 129 -11.96 -6.20 -11.00
C ALA A 129 -12.98 -7.21 -10.41
N GLN A 130 -13.27 -8.29 -11.14
CA GLN A 130 -14.18 -9.35 -10.69
C GLN A 130 -13.64 -10.20 -9.53
N TYR A 131 -12.32 -10.32 -9.40
CA TYR A 131 -11.65 -11.18 -8.41
C TYR A 131 -11.11 -10.41 -7.20
N TYR A 132 -10.94 -9.09 -7.34
CA TYR A 132 -10.38 -8.22 -6.32
C TYR A 132 -11.34 -7.09 -5.93
N ASP A 133 -11.68 -6.20 -6.87
CA ASP A 133 -12.47 -5.00 -6.57
C ASP A 133 -13.87 -5.33 -6.06
N PHE A 134 -14.59 -6.23 -6.74
CA PHE A 134 -15.96 -6.60 -6.38
C PHE A 134 -16.03 -7.31 -5.03
N PRO A 135 -15.22 -8.37 -4.74
CA PRO A 135 -15.18 -8.96 -3.40
C PRO A 135 -14.77 -7.96 -2.32
N ASN A 136 -13.81 -7.08 -2.59
CA ASN A 136 -13.36 -6.08 -1.62
C ASN A 136 -14.47 -5.09 -1.27
N VAL A 137 -15.09 -4.49 -2.28
CA VAL A 137 -16.19 -3.52 -2.11
C VAL A 137 -17.39 -4.17 -1.45
N TYR A 138 -17.75 -5.39 -1.85
CA TYR A 138 -18.83 -6.14 -1.25
C TYR A 138 -18.58 -6.41 0.24
N ARG A 139 -17.39 -6.90 0.62
CA ARG A 139 -17.00 -7.13 2.02
C ARG A 139 -17.04 -5.83 2.84
N GLN A 140 -16.56 -4.72 2.30
CA GLN A 140 -16.62 -3.42 2.98
C GLN A 140 -18.07 -2.94 3.18
N ALA A 141 -18.91 -3.08 2.14
CA ALA A 141 -20.32 -2.73 2.21
C ALA A 141 -21.08 -3.60 3.21
N GLN A 142 -20.77 -4.90 3.30
CA GLN A 142 -21.31 -5.79 4.33
C GLN A 142 -20.92 -5.35 5.74
N ALA A 143 -19.62 -5.09 5.97
CA ALA A 143 -19.10 -4.66 7.28
C ALA A 143 -19.73 -3.32 7.73
N LYS A 144 -19.97 -2.40 6.79
CA LYS A 144 -20.58 -1.09 7.04
C LYS A 144 -22.11 -1.07 6.94
N LYS A 145 -22.73 -2.19 6.57
CA LYS A 145 -24.18 -2.30 6.28
C LYS A 145 -24.67 -1.27 5.23
N GLU A 146 -23.87 -1.04 4.20
CA GLU A 146 -24.13 -0.03 3.16
C GLU A 146 -25.11 -0.56 2.09
N GLN A 147 -26.41 -0.39 2.34
CA GLN A 147 -27.46 -1.03 1.53
C GLN A 147 -27.45 -0.63 0.04
N LYS A 148 -27.07 0.62 -0.28
CA LYS A 148 -27.00 1.10 -1.67
C LYS A 148 -26.02 0.27 -2.49
N THR A 149 -24.81 0.08 -1.96
CA THR A 149 -23.76 -0.71 -2.62
C THR A 149 -24.11 -2.19 -2.63
N LEU A 150 -24.64 -2.75 -1.54
CA LEU A 150 -25.09 -4.16 -1.50
C LEU A 150 -26.16 -4.48 -2.55
N ASN A 151 -27.08 -3.54 -2.82
CA ASN A 151 -28.10 -3.72 -3.85
C ASN A 151 -27.51 -3.82 -5.27
N LEU A 152 -26.32 -3.26 -5.53
CA LEU A 152 -25.61 -3.40 -6.82
C LEU A 152 -25.11 -4.84 -7.06
N PHE A 153 -24.97 -5.65 -6.01
CA PHE A 153 -24.54 -7.04 -6.10
C PHE A 153 -25.71 -8.03 -6.01
N ARG A 154 -26.95 -7.54 -5.89
CA ARG A 154 -28.12 -8.42 -5.79
C ARG A 154 -28.22 -9.30 -7.03
N GLY A 155 -28.41 -10.60 -6.80
CA GLY A 155 -28.51 -11.62 -7.84
C GLY A 155 -27.16 -12.12 -8.38
N LEU A 156 -26.03 -11.64 -7.83
CA LEU A 156 -24.69 -12.09 -8.19
C LEU A 156 -24.10 -12.91 -7.04
N GLU A 157 -23.39 -13.98 -7.38
CA GLU A 157 -22.52 -14.68 -6.44
C GLU A 157 -21.18 -13.95 -6.37
N VAL A 158 -20.89 -13.32 -5.23
CA VAL A 158 -19.63 -12.63 -5.00
C VAL A 158 -18.73 -13.54 -4.17
N GLY A 159 -17.71 -14.13 -4.81
CA GLY A 159 -16.74 -14.99 -4.15
C GLY A 159 -15.82 -14.25 -3.17
N THR A 160 -15.05 -15.00 -2.40
CA THR A 160 -13.98 -14.44 -1.54
C THR A 160 -12.62 -14.52 -2.24
N PHE A 161 -11.63 -13.78 -1.72
CA PHE A 161 -10.25 -13.89 -2.24
C PHE A 161 -9.68 -15.31 -2.15
N ALA A 162 -10.09 -16.08 -1.14
CA ALA A 162 -9.61 -17.45 -0.93
C ALA A 162 -10.18 -18.44 -1.96
N ASP A 163 -11.34 -18.13 -2.53
CA ASP A 163 -12.02 -18.98 -3.52
C ASP A 163 -11.54 -18.72 -4.94
N PHE A 164 -10.74 -17.67 -5.16
CA PHE A 164 -10.23 -17.34 -6.49
C PHE A 164 -9.35 -18.47 -7.03
N TYR A 165 -9.82 -19.10 -8.11
CA TYR A 165 -9.10 -20.13 -8.83
C TYR A 165 -8.26 -19.53 -9.95
N ILE A 166 -6.98 -19.87 -9.98
CA ILE A 166 -6.05 -19.55 -11.05
C ILE A 166 -4.95 -20.60 -11.11
N THR A 167 -4.47 -20.95 -12.29
CA THR A 167 -3.37 -21.91 -12.43
C THR A 167 -2.02 -21.22 -12.18
N GLN A 168 -0.99 -22.00 -11.81
CA GLN A 168 0.37 -21.44 -11.71
C GLN A 168 0.87 -20.88 -13.05
N ALA A 169 0.48 -21.49 -14.17
CA ALA A 169 0.85 -21.03 -15.50
C ALA A 169 0.27 -19.64 -15.81
N ASP A 170 -0.99 -19.41 -15.44
CA ASP A 170 -1.64 -18.11 -15.63
C ASP A 170 -1.09 -17.07 -14.65
N LEU A 171 -0.85 -17.43 -13.38
CA LEU A 171 -0.19 -16.56 -12.41
C LEU A 171 1.17 -16.05 -12.91
N ASN A 172 2.00 -16.94 -13.47
CA ASN A 172 3.32 -16.59 -13.96
C ASN A 172 3.29 -15.58 -15.13
N ARG A 173 2.16 -15.48 -15.83
CA ARG A 173 1.94 -14.51 -16.91
C ARG A 173 1.50 -13.14 -16.39
N LEU A 174 1.08 -13.04 -15.13
CA LEU A 174 0.61 -11.79 -14.58
C LEU A 174 1.78 -10.82 -14.34
N PRO A 175 1.68 -9.57 -14.84
CA PRO A 175 2.62 -8.51 -14.54
C PRO A 175 2.83 -8.29 -13.04
N ILE A 176 1.78 -8.44 -12.21
CA ILE A 176 1.89 -8.32 -10.76
C ILE A 176 2.75 -9.41 -10.14
N ALA A 177 2.69 -10.66 -10.63
CA ALA A 177 3.52 -11.74 -10.13
C ALA A 177 5.01 -11.50 -10.45
N GLN A 178 5.30 -11.03 -11.68
CA GLN A 178 6.66 -10.66 -12.09
C GLN A 178 7.20 -9.50 -11.26
N PHE A 179 6.39 -8.47 -11.03
CA PHE A 179 6.75 -7.33 -10.19
C PHE A 179 7.11 -7.76 -8.76
N LEU A 180 6.29 -8.60 -8.13
CA LEU A 180 6.53 -9.08 -6.76
C LEU A 180 7.78 -9.97 -6.69
N GLN A 181 8.01 -10.81 -7.70
CA GLN A 181 9.23 -11.62 -7.77
C GLN A 181 10.48 -10.76 -7.89
N GLN A 182 10.45 -9.69 -8.69
CA GLN A 182 11.61 -8.81 -8.88
C GLN A 182 11.90 -7.94 -7.65
N ASN A 183 10.87 -7.38 -7.02
CA ASN A 183 11.02 -6.39 -5.95
C ASN A 183 11.08 -7.01 -4.55
N TYR A 184 10.46 -8.18 -4.35
CA TYR A 184 10.40 -8.85 -3.05
C TYR A 184 10.94 -10.27 -3.05
N LYS A 185 11.32 -10.83 -4.21
CA LYS A 185 11.69 -12.27 -4.35
C LYS A 185 10.56 -13.18 -3.85
N LEU A 186 9.33 -12.74 -4.03
CA LEU A 186 8.11 -13.38 -3.56
C LEU A 186 7.44 -14.09 -4.73
N THR A 187 7.17 -15.39 -4.56
CA THR A 187 6.49 -16.20 -5.58
C THR A 187 4.99 -16.24 -5.28
N LEU A 188 4.17 -15.67 -6.16
CA LEU A 188 2.72 -15.88 -6.07
C LEU A 188 2.36 -17.31 -6.50
N VAL A 189 1.53 -17.95 -5.69
CA VAL A 189 1.02 -19.31 -5.94
C VAL A 189 -0.51 -19.35 -5.93
N PRO A 190 -1.14 -20.35 -6.56
CA PRO A 190 -2.58 -20.55 -6.49
C PRO A 190 -3.08 -20.68 -5.05
N ASN A 191 -4.34 -20.32 -4.82
CA ASN A 191 -4.99 -20.63 -3.56
C ASN A 191 -5.10 -22.17 -3.42
N PRO A 192 -4.57 -22.77 -2.33
CA PRO A 192 -4.44 -24.23 -2.22
C PRO A 192 -5.77 -24.97 -2.19
N ASN A 193 -6.85 -24.29 -1.79
CA ASN A 193 -8.19 -24.89 -1.64
C ASN A 193 -9.21 -24.36 -2.66
N ALA A 194 -8.78 -23.50 -3.61
CA ALA A 194 -9.71 -22.98 -4.62
C ALA A 194 -10.09 -24.08 -5.61
N LYS A 195 -11.39 -24.24 -5.83
CA LYS A 195 -11.91 -25.23 -6.78
C LYS A 195 -11.97 -24.61 -8.17
N ALA A 196 -11.59 -25.40 -9.18
CA ALA A 196 -11.80 -25.00 -10.56
C ALA A 196 -13.30 -24.71 -10.79
N PRO A 197 -13.64 -23.69 -11.59
CA PRO A 197 -15.02 -23.48 -12.00
C PRO A 197 -15.53 -24.77 -12.64
N THR A 198 -16.63 -25.32 -12.13
CA THR A 198 -17.33 -26.38 -12.85
C THR A 198 -17.84 -25.77 -14.14
N ALA A 199 -17.44 -26.36 -15.29
CA ALA A 199 -17.98 -25.94 -16.58
C ALA A 199 -19.50 -25.91 -16.47
N SER A 200 -20.09 -24.74 -16.74
CA SER A 200 -21.53 -24.58 -16.77
C SER A 200 -22.07 -25.54 -17.82
N GLU A 201 -22.90 -26.50 -17.41
CA GLU A 201 -23.75 -27.26 -18.34
C GLU A 201 -24.77 -26.34 -19.01
#